data_AF-A0A1B6GQE6-F1
#
_entry.id   AF-A0A1B6GQE6-F1
#
_cell.length_a   1.000
_cell.length_b   1.000
_cell.length_c   1.000
_cell.angle_alpha   90.00
_cell.angle_beta   90.00
_cell.angle_gamma   90.00
#
_symmetry.space_group_name_H-M   'P 1'
#
loop_
_entity.id
_entity.type
_entity.pdbx_description
1 polymer ?
#
loop_
_entity_poly.entity_id
_entity_poly.type
_entity_poly.pdbx_seq_one_letter_code
_entity_poly.pdbx_strand_id
1 'polypeptide(L)'
;ALPPEKTTAIETLGFGCVGKVFLQFPNRWWPSDIHTIVPLFSKRDLEEFKNNSSHGYWTSYTSGFYPVLEDERMLCAWFAGEPCRAMEALSEDEIIDGLM
;
A
#
# COMPACT_ATOMS: atom_id res chain seq x y z
N ALA A 1 -0.20 -9.19 36.78
CA ALA A 1 -0.94 -9.81 35.66
C ALA A 1 -2.31 -9.15 35.57
N LEU A 2 -2.89 -9.05 34.36
CA LEU A 2 -4.25 -8.52 34.16
C LEU A 2 -5.31 -9.59 34.48
N PRO A 3 -6.55 -9.20 34.89
CA PRO A 3 -7.65 -10.15 35.05
C PRO A 3 -7.96 -10.88 33.73
N PRO A 4 -8.42 -12.16 33.79
CA PRO A 4 -8.71 -12.94 32.59
C PRO A 4 -9.63 -12.23 31.60
N GLU A 5 -10.65 -11.51 32.08
CA GLU A 5 -11.60 -10.79 31.21
C GLU A 5 -10.91 -9.69 30.40
N LYS A 6 -9.88 -9.05 30.96
CA LYS A 6 -9.09 -8.01 30.28
C LYS A 6 -8.15 -8.64 29.25
N THR A 7 -7.50 -9.74 29.58
CA THR A 7 -6.62 -10.46 28.65
C THR A 7 -7.42 -10.99 27.45
N THR A 8 -8.57 -11.64 27.70
CA THR A 8 -9.48 -12.11 26.65
C THR A 8 -9.94 -10.96 25.76
N ALA A 9 -10.29 -9.80 26.34
CA ALA A 9 -10.68 -8.64 25.55
C ALA A 9 -9.55 -8.12 24.65
N ILE A 10 -8.30 -8.12 25.11
CA ILE A 10 -7.13 -7.71 24.30
C ILE A 10 -6.87 -8.71 23.18
N GLU A 11 -6.88 -10.01 23.48
CA GLU A 11 -6.56 -11.07 22.51
C GLU A 11 -7.64 -11.21 21.41
N THR A 12 -8.89 -10.90 21.73
CA THR A 12 -10.01 -10.98 20.78
C THR A 12 -10.27 -9.67 20.03
N LEU A 13 -9.75 -8.54 20.50
CA LEU A 13 -9.85 -7.27 19.80
C LEU A 13 -8.90 -7.26 18.59
N GLY A 14 -9.46 -7.15 17.39
CA GLY A 14 -8.67 -7.07 16.16
C GLY A 14 -7.78 -5.82 16.14
N PHE A 15 -6.50 -6.00 15.84
CA PHE A 15 -5.53 -4.92 15.65
C PHE A 15 -4.89 -5.00 14.25
N GLY A 16 -5.36 -4.12 13.35
CA GLY A 16 -4.99 -4.11 11.94
C GLY A 16 -3.65 -3.43 11.64
N CYS A 17 -3.37 -3.24 10.35
CA CYS A 17 -2.22 -2.50 9.84
C CYS A 17 -2.67 -1.73 8.60
N VAL A 18 -2.33 -0.43 8.53
CA VAL A 18 -2.61 0.46 7.41
C VAL A 18 -1.41 1.38 7.26
N GLY A 19 -0.94 1.54 6.02
CA GLY A 19 0.28 2.27 5.70
C GLY A 19 0.11 3.13 4.45
N LYS A 20 0.94 4.17 4.36
CA LYS A 20 0.98 5.09 3.23
C LYS A 20 2.40 5.25 2.73
N VAL A 21 2.57 5.33 1.41
CA VAL A 21 3.83 5.70 0.77
C VAL A 21 3.59 6.97 -0.04
N PHE A 22 4.37 8.02 0.24
CA PHE A 22 4.33 9.28 -0.48
C PHE A 22 5.42 9.29 -1.55
N LEU A 23 5.01 9.36 -2.81
CA LEU A 23 5.88 9.34 -3.98
C LEU A 23 5.94 10.76 -4.55
N GLN A 24 7.07 11.44 -4.35
CA GLN A 24 7.32 12.75 -4.93
C GLN A 24 8.06 12.61 -6.26
N PHE A 25 7.44 13.10 -7.34
CA PHE A 25 8.02 13.05 -8.67
C PHE A 25 8.72 14.37 -9.02
N PRO A 26 9.69 14.37 -9.95
CA PRO A 26 10.31 15.61 -10.43
C PRO A 26 9.29 16.58 -11.03
N ASN A 27 8.32 16.03 -11.78
CA ASN A 27 7.20 16.74 -12.41
C ASN A 27 5.92 15.89 -12.33
N ARG A 28 4.76 16.54 -12.29
CA ARG A 28 3.45 15.88 -12.39
C ARG A 28 3.34 15.19 -13.76
N TRP A 29 3.06 13.88 -13.77
CA TRP A 29 2.84 13.10 -15.00
C TRP A 29 1.38 12.70 -15.22
N TRP A 30 0.51 12.88 -14.21
CA TRP A 30 -0.92 12.64 -14.30
C TRP A 30 -1.70 13.94 -14.61
N PRO A 31 -2.89 13.86 -15.24
CA PRO A 31 -3.74 15.03 -15.48
C PRO A 31 -4.21 15.71 -14.18
N SER A 32 -4.45 17.02 -14.23
CA SER A 32 -4.82 17.83 -13.06
C SER A 32 -6.23 17.55 -12.52
N ASP A 33 -7.10 17.02 -13.37
CA ASP A 33 -8.49 16.64 -13.08
C ASP A 33 -8.62 15.19 -12.58
N ILE A 34 -7.52 14.45 -12.51
CA ILE A 34 -7.50 13.10 -11.94
C ILE A 34 -7.21 13.17 -10.44
N HIS A 35 -8.09 12.58 -9.64
CA HIS A 35 -7.99 12.54 -8.17
C HIS A 35 -7.67 11.15 -7.61
N THR A 36 -7.66 10.12 -8.46
CA THR A 36 -7.32 8.75 -8.07
C THR A 36 -6.86 7.98 -9.29
N ILE A 37 -5.78 7.22 -9.14
CA ILE A 37 -5.28 6.26 -10.12
C ILE A 37 -5.29 4.89 -9.44
N VAL A 38 -6.04 3.93 -9.99
CA VAL A 38 -6.20 2.59 -9.39
C VAL A 38 -5.64 1.55 -10.35
N PRO A 39 -4.72 0.67 -9.91
CA PRO A 39 -4.32 -0.50 -10.68
C PRO A 39 -5.52 -1.42 -10.90
N LEU A 40 -5.79 -1.77 -12.16
CA LEU A 40 -6.86 -2.70 -12.52
C LEU A 40 -6.24 -3.96 -13.14
N PHE A 41 -6.47 -5.10 -12.49
CA PHE A 41 -6.02 -6.40 -12.97
C PHE A 41 -7.22 -7.27 -13.30
N SER A 42 -7.15 -8.02 -14.40
CA SER A 42 -7.97 -9.24 -14.49
C SER A 42 -7.46 -10.25 -13.45
N LYS A 43 -8.27 -11.25 -13.10
CA LYS A 43 -7.81 -12.32 -12.19
C LYS A 43 -6.54 -13.01 -12.69
N ARG A 44 -6.43 -13.18 -14.01
CA ARG A 44 -5.25 -13.80 -14.63
C ARG A 44 -4.03 -12.90 -14.49
N ASP A 45 -4.16 -11.63 -14.83
CA ASP A 45 -3.04 -10.67 -14.78
C ASP A 45 -2.55 -10.48 -13.35
N LEU A 46 -3.45 -10.50 -12.37
CA LEU A 46 -3.10 -10.41 -10.95
C LEU A 46 -2.22 -11.57 -10.51
N GLU A 47 -2.59 -12.80 -10.85
CA GLU A 47 -1.81 -13.98 -10.51
C GLU A 47 -0.49 -14.04 -11.26
N GLU A 48 -0.47 -13.67 -12.55
CA GLU A 48 0.77 -13.55 -13.32
C GLU A 48 1.70 -12.50 -12.71
N PHE A 49 1.17 -11.34 -12.30
CA PHE A 49 1.95 -10.27 -11.67
C PHE A 49 2.54 -10.70 -10.32
N LYS A 50 1.73 -11.33 -9.46
CA LYS A 50 2.19 -11.85 -8.16
C LYS A 50 3.30 -12.88 -8.28
N ASN A 51 3.24 -13.74 -9.30
CA ASN A 51 4.19 -14.84 -9.47
C ASN A 51 5.49 -14.43 -10.18
N ASN A 52 5.45 -13.38 -11.01
CA ASN A 52 6.57 -13.03 -11.89
C ASN A 52 7.28 -11.73 -11.51
N SER A 53 6.69 -10.87 -10.68
CA SER A 53 7.32 -9.64 -10.20
C SER A 53 8.02 -9.86 -8.85
N SER A 54 9.21 -9.30 -8.67
CA SER A 54 9.95 -9.30 -7.39
C SER A 54 9.10 -8.73 -6.25
N HIS A 55 8.29 -7.72 -6.55
CA HIS A 55 7.42 -7.03 -5.58
C HIS A 55 5.95 -7.35 -5.76
N GLY A 56 5.61 -8.33 -6.61
CA GLY A 56 4.26 -8.59 -7.08
C GLY A 56 3.27 -8.88 -5.96
N TYR A 57 3.69 -9.57 -4.89
CA TYR A 57 2.82 -9.88 -3.76
C TYR A 57 2.24 -8.61 -3.14
N TRP A 58 3.06 -7.72 -2.56
CA TRP A 58 2.56 -6.58 -1.80
C TRP A 58 2.02 -5.44 -2.68
N THR A 59 2.68 -5.16 -3.81
CA THR A 59 2.29 -4.08 -4.74
C THR A 59 0.94 -4.35 -5.40
N SER A 60 0.58 -5.62 -5.60
CA SER A 60 -0.72 -6.00 -6.17
C SER A 60 -1.91 -5.62 -5.29
N TYR A 61 -1.67 -5.30 -4.02
CA TYR A 61 -2.68 -4.83 -3.07
C TYR A 61 -2.65 -3.31 -2.87
N THR A 62 -1.95 -2.57 -3.73
CA THR A 62 -2.04 -1.12 -3.76
C THR A 62 -3.49 -0.72 -4.01
N SER A 63 -4.12 -0.08 -3.02
CA SER A 63 -5.55 0.28 -3.11
C SER A 63 -5.79 1.37 -4.16
N GLY A 64 -4.78 2.19 -4.41
CA GLY A 64 -4.79 3.29 -5.37
C GLY A 64 -3.71 4.32 -5.02
N PHE A 65 -3.45 5.19 -5.98
CA PHE A 65 -2.59 6.37 -5.85
C PHE A 65 -3.46 7.62 -5.89
N TYR A 66 -3.29 8.49 -4.90
CA TYR A 66 -4.08 9.70 -4.74
C TYR A 66 -3.18 10.93 -4.78
N PRO A 67 -3.43 11.91 -5.65
CA PRO A 67 -2.71 13.17 -5.60
C PRO A 67 -2.86 13.85 -4.25
N VAL A 68 -1.76 14.37 -3.74
CA VAL A 68 -1.73 15.15 -2.50
C VAL A 68 -2.13 16.60 -2.82
N LEU A 69 -2.99 17.20 -2.00
CA LEU A 69 -3.53 18.53 -2.27
C LEU A 69 -2.46 19.63 -2.19
N GLU A 70 -1.50 19.46 -1.28
CA GLU A 70 -0.47 20.44 -0.97
C GLU A 70 0.76 20.35 -1.88
N ASP A 71 0.94 19.27 -2.64
CA ASP A 71 2.04 19.10 -3.60
C ASP A 71 1.55 18.46 -4.90
N GLU A 72 1.50 19.27 -5.96
CA GLU A 72 1.06 18.86 -7.29
C GLU A 72 1.88 17.75 -7.93
N ARG A 73 3.06 17.44 -7.38
CA ARG A 73 3.97 16.42 -7.89
C ARG A 73 4.01 15.19 -6.99
N MET A 74 3.09 15.06 -6.04
CA MET A 74 3.08 13.95 -5.09
C MET A 74 1.84 13.06 -5.22
N LEU A 75 2.06 11.75 -5.22
CA LEU A 75 1.02 10.74 -5.06
C LEU A 75 1.17 10.03 -3.72
N CYS A 76 0.05 9.66 -3.10
CA CYS A 76 -0.01 8.82 -1.92
C CYS A 76 -0.56 7.44 -2.30
N ALA A 77 0.23 6.38 -2.12
CA ALA A 77 -0.22 5.00 -2.22
C ALA A 77 -0.70 4.49 -0.86
N TRP A 78 -1.72 3.63 -0.84
CA TRP A 78 -2.28 3.06 0.38
C TRP A 78 -2.24 1.53 0.39
N PHE A 79 -1.91 0.98 1.56
CA PHE A 79 -1.85 -0.45 1.85
C PHE A 79 -2.59 -0.76 3.14
N ALA A 80 -3.19 -1.94 3.22
CA ALA A 80 -3.87 -2.41 4.41
C ALA A 80 -3.66 -3.92 4.60
N GLY A 81 -3.74 -4.38 5.85
CA GLY A 81 -3.67 -5.80 6.20
C GLY A 81 -2.26 -6.40 6.06
N GLU A 82 -2.21 -7.66 5.64
CA GLU A 82 -0.96 -8.42 5.48
C GLU A 82 0.01 -7.81 4.44
N PRO A 83 -0.43 -7.32 3.26
CA PRO A 83 0.44 -6.62 2.32
C PRO A 83 1.12 -5.37 2.91
N CYS A 84 0.40 -4.66 3.80
CA CYS A 84 0.98 -3.50 4.49
C CYS A 84 2.11 -3.93 5.43
N ARG A 85 1.93 -5.01 6.20
CA ARG A 85 2.99 -5.55 7.06
C ARG A 85 4.18 -6.06 6.26
N ALA A 86 3.92 -6.67 5.09
CA ALA A 86 4.98 -7.11 4.19
C ALA A 86 5.80 -5.92 3.69
N MET A 87 5.12 -4.84 3.27
CA MET A 87 5.75 -3.60 2.82
C MET A 87 6.52 -2.86 3.93
N GLU A 88 5.99 -2.83 5.17
CA GLU A 88 6.69 -2.23 6.34
C GLU A 88 8.00 -2.94 6.71
N ALA A 89 8.20 -4.18 6.28
CA ALA A 89 9.42 -4.96 6.53
C ALA A 89 10.52 -4.73 5.48
N LEU A 90 10.21 -4.01 4.38
CA LEU A 90 11.13 -3.74 3.29
C LEU A 90 11.98 -2.49 3.54
N SER A 91 13.12 -2.42 2.88
CA SER A 91 13.91 -1.19 2.78
C SER A 91 13.22 -0.14 1.90
N GLU A 92 13.61 1.13 2.06
CA GLU A 92 13.09 2.22 1.23
C GLU A 92 13.36 1.98 -0.27
N ASP A 93 14.56 1.46 -0.62
CA ASP A 93 14.92 1.14 -1.99
C ASP A 93 14.02 0.06 -2.60
N GLU A 94 13.66 -0.97 -1.83
CA GLU A 94 12.72 -2.02 -2.26
C GLU A 94 11.29 -1.48 -2.43
N ILE A 95 10.87 -0.55 -1.56
CA ILE A 95 9.55 0.10 -1.67
C ILE A 95 9.51 0.97 -2.93
N ILE A 96 10.59 1.70 -3.22
CA ILE A 96 10.72 2.52 -4.43
C ILE A 96 10.68 1.63 -5.67
N ASP A 97 11.48 0.56 -5.71
CA ASP A 97 11.53 -0.39 -6.83
C ASP A 97 10.19 -1.08 -7.08
N GLY A 98 9.38 -1.33 -6.04
CA GLY A 98 8.06 -1.91 -6.20
C GLY A 98 6.97 -0.97 -6.70
N LEU A 99 7.10 0.35 -6.48
CA LEU A 99 6.07 1.34 -6.82
C LEU A 99 6.33 2.17 -8.07
N MET A 100 7.50 1.99 -8.69
CA MET A 100 7.95 2.70 -9.89
C MET A 100 7.96 1.79 -11.12
#